data_AF-A0A0J7JXW1-F1
#
_entry.id   AF-A0A0J7JXW1-F1
#
_cell.length_a   1.000
_cell.length_b   1.000
_cell.length_c   1.000
_cell.angle_alpha   90.00
_cell.angle_beta   90.00
_cell.angle_gamma   90.00
#
_symmetry.space_group_name_H-M   'P 1'
#
loop_
_entity.id
_entity.type
_entity.pdbx_description
1 polymer ?
#
loop_
_entity_poly.entity_id
_entity_poly.type
_entity_poly.pdbx_seq_one_letter_code
_entity_poly.pdbx_strand_id
1 'polypeptide(L)' 'MNMASYTSNSASVVLVMCRNALLLVVAIVALSGADNAENGLKVDKLYMPEVCDIRSKKGDQLTMHYTGTLQDGSKFDS' A
#
# COMPACT_ATOMS: atom_id res chain seq x y z
N MET A 1 9.06 -54.85 17.98
CA MET A 1 9.04 -53.58 17.22
C MET A 1 9.23 -52.46 18.23
N ASN A 2 10.42 -51.84 18.28
CA ASN A 2 10.86 -51.06 19.44
C ASN A 2 10.31 -49.63 19.44
N MET A 3 9.83 -49.19 20.61
CA MET A 3 9.30 -47.86 20.94
C MET A 3 10.26 -46.71 20.57
N ALA A 4 11.57 -46.96 20.59
CA ALA A 4 12.61 -45.98 20.25
C ALA A 4 12.58 -45.52 18.77
N SER A 5 12.05 -46.34 17.86
CA SER A 5 11.92 -45.97 16.44
C SER A 5 10.71 -45.06 16.17
N TYR A 6 9.71 -45.07 17.06
CA TYR A 6 8.51 -44.23 16.97
C TYR A 6 8.77 -42.79 17.47
N THR A 7 9.61 -42.64 18.49
CA THR A 7 10.00 -41.34 19.05
C THR A 7 10.99 -40.56 18.17
N SER A 8 11.89 -41.26 17.46
CA SER A 8 12.82 -40.64 16.48
C SER A 8 12.10 -40.04 15.27
N ASN A 9 11.07 -40.73 14.76
CA ASN A 9 10.23 -40.26 13.66
C ASN A 9 9.37 -39.06 14.08
N SER A 10 8.81 -39.06 15.29
CA SER A 10 7.98 -37.95 15.77
C SER A 10 8.78 -36.67 16.05
N ALA A 11 9.96 -36.75 16.67
CA ALA A 11 10.81 -35.57 16.88
C ALA A 11 11.31 -34.96 15.56
N SER A 12 11.70 -35.81 14.61
CA SER A 12 12.13 -35.39 13.27
C SER A 12 10.98 -34.76 12.47
N VAL A 13 9.78 -35.33 12.56
CA VAL A 13 8.55 -34.77 11.96
C VAL A 13 8.21 -33.42 12.59
N VAL A 14 8.29 -33.29 13.92
CA VAL A 14 8.05 -32.02 14.62
C VAL A 14 9.04 -30.93 14.19
N LEU A 15 10.32 -31.25 14.07
CA LEU A 15 11.34 -30.30 13.60
C LEU A 15 11.12 -29.85 12.14
N VAL A 16 10.74 -30.78 11.26
CA VAL A 16 10.41 -30.46 9.85
C VAL A 16 9.15 -29.60 9.77
N MET A 17 8.14 -29.91 10.59
CA MET A 17 6.91 -29.11 10.69
C MET A 17 7.22 -27.69 11.21
N CYS A 18 8.01 -27.56 12.26
CA CYS A 18 8.41 -26.25 12.79
C CYS A 18 9.20 -25.44 11.76
N ARG A 19 10.12 -26.06 11.01
CA ARG A 19 10.88 -25.38 9.96
C ARG A 19 9.97 -24.88 8.84
N ASN A 20 9.04 -25.72 8.38
CA ASN A 20 8.10 -25.34 7.32
C ASN A 20 7.11 -24.28 7.80
N ALA A 21 6.64 -24.36 9.05
CA ALA A 21 5.81 -23.33 9.65
C ALA A 21 6.55 -21.99 9.76
N LEU A 22 7.82 -22.02 10.15
CA LEU A 22 8.66 -20.82 10.21
C LEU A 22 8.88 -20.19 8.82
N LEU A 23 9.18 -21.01 7.81
CA LEU A 23 9.30 -20.56 6.42
C LEU A 23 7.99 -19.95 5.90
N LEU A 24 6.85 -20.56 6.24
CA LEU A 24 5.53 -20.03 5.87
C LEU A 24 5.27 -18.67 6.54
N VAL A 25 5.58 -18.54 7.83
CA VAL A 25 5.43 -17.28 8.57
C VAL A 25 6.32 -16.18 7.98
N VAL A 26 7.58 -16.50 7.66
CA VAL A 26 8.50 -15.54 7.02
C VAL A 26 7.97 -15.11 5.64
N ALA A 27 7.44 -16.03 4.84
CA ALA A 27 6.85 -15.70 3.54
C ALA A 27 5.62 -14.79 3.67
N ILE A 28 4.74 -15.06 4.64
CA ILE A 28 3.56 -14.23 4.91
C ILE A 28 3.96 -12.81 5.32
N VAL A 29 4.97 -12.66 6.19
CA VAL A 29 5.46 -11.34 6.62
C VAL A 29 6.17 -10.58 5.48
N ALA A 30 6.90 -11.29 4.60
CA ALA A 30 7.51 -10.66 3.43
C ALA A 30 6.47 -10.14 2.42
N LEU A 31 5.29 -10.78 2.36
CA LEU A 31 4.20 -10.40 1.47
C LEU A 31 3.27 -9.31 2.05
N SER A 32 3.29 -9.06 3.36
CA SER A 32 2.45 -8.03 4.00
C SER A 32 2.96 -6.60 3.78
N GLY A 33 4.04 -6.41 3.02
CA GLY A 33 4.59 -5.12 2.63
C GLY A 33 3.99 -4.61 1.33
N ALA A 34 2.67 -4.40 1.28
CA ALA A 34 2.05 -3.70 0.17
C ALA A 34 0.87 -2.86 0.67
N ASP A 35 0.84 -1.63 0.18
CA ASP A 35 -0.25 -0.66 0.26
C ASP A 35 -0.36 0.19 1.55
N ASN A 36 0.60 1.11 1.68
CA ASN A 36 0.31 2.44 2.20
C ASN A 36 0.50 3.46 1.06
N ALA A 37 -0.06 3.19 -0.13
CA ALA A 37 -0.27 4.27 -1.07
C ALA A 37 -1.31 5.19 -0.42
N GLU A 38 -0.94 6.43 -0.12
CA GLU A 38 -1.90 7.48 0.18
C GLU A 38 -2.81 7.67 -1.03
N ASN A 39 -3.84 6.83 -1.16
CA ASN A 39 -4.80 6.80 -2.27
C ASN A 39 -5.78 7.99 -2.23
N GLY A 40 -5.44 9.05 -1.51
CA GLY A 40 -6.22 10.28 -1.41
C GLY A 40 -5.84 11.27 -2.50
N LEU A 41 -6.80 12.12 -2.88
CA LEU A 41 -6.51 13.30 -3.69
C LEU A 41 -5.59 14.25 -2.91
N LYS A 42 -4.40 14.51 -3.44
CA LYS A 42 -3.48 15.53 -2.92
C LYS A 42 -3.81 16.88 -3.53
N VAL A 43 -3.81 17.92 -2.71
CA VAL A 43 -4.13 19.29 -3.14
C VAL A 43 -3.07 20.24 -2.61
N ASP A 44 -2.31 20.84 -3.53
CA ASP A 44 -1.28 21.82 -3.23
C ASP A 44 -1.69 23.22 -3.70
N LYS A 45 -1.32 24.24 -2.91
CA LYS A 45 -1.51 25.65 -3.29
C LYS A 45 -0.24 26.18 -3.95
N LEU A 46 -0.23 26.21 -5.27
CA LEU A 46 0.90 26.75 -6.04
C LEU A 46 0.97 28.27 -5.98
N TYR A 47 -0.20 28.92 -5.93
CA TYR A 47 -0.31 30.37 -5.85
C TYR A 47 -1.59 30.77 -5.12
N MET A 48 -1.49 31.77 -4.25
CA MET A 48 -2.62 32.45 -3.64
C MET A 48 -2.29 33.94 -3.62
N PRO A 49 -3.13 34.82 -4.22
CA PRO A 49 -2.93 36.26 -4.13
C PRO A 49 -2.91 36.75 -2.68
N GLU A 50 -2.24 37.88 -2.43
CA GLU A 50 -2.16 38.50 -1.10
C GLU A 50 -3.55 38.78 -0.52
N VAL A 51 -4.47 39.28 -1.36
CA VAL A 51 -5.88 39.51 -1.00
C VAL A 51 -6.75 38.52 -1.77
N CYS A 52 -7.48 37.68 -1.03
CA CYS A 52 -8.37 36.64 -1.57
C CYS A 52 -9.60 36.49 -0.64
N ASP A 53 -10.43 37.53 -0.66
CA ASP A 53 -11.58 37.65 0.25
C ASP A 53 -12.74 36.73 -0.15
N ILE A 54 -12.85 36.43 -1.44
CA ILE A 54 -13.86 35.53 -1.99
C ILE A 54 -13.20 34.18 -2.27
N ARG A 55 -13.70 33.13 -1.62
CA ARG A 55 -13.28 31.74 -1.85
C ARG A 55 -14.44 30.93 -2.39
N SER A 56 -14.12 29.97 -3.25
CA SER A 56 -15.11 29.05 -3.79
C SER A 56 -15.78 28.25 -2.67
N LYS A 57 -17.08 28.02 -2.82
CA LYS A 57 -17.89 27.22 -1.91
C LYS A 57 -18.86 26.32 -2.67
N LYS A 58 -19.48 25.39 -1.94
CA LYS A 58 -20.44 24.45 -2.51
C LYS A 58 -21.60 25.20 -3.18
N GLY A 59 -21.86 24.86 -4.44
CA GLY A 59 -22.92 25.45 -5.26
C GLY A 59 -22.47 26.58 -6.17
N ASP A 60 -21.22 27.04 -6.07
CA ASP A 60 -20.68 28.02 -7.01
C ASP A 60 -20.45 27.39 -8.39
N GLN A 61 -20.66 28.17 -9.44
CA GLN A 61 -20.17 27.85 -10.78
C GLN A 61 -18.77 28.43 -10.93
N LEU A 62 -17.81 27.61 -11.34
CA LEU A 62 -16.41 27.98 -11.48
C LEU A 62 -16.01 27.93 -12.96
N THR A 63 -15.22 28.91 -13.40
CA THR A 63 -14.60 28.92 -14.74
C THR A 63 -13.10 28.86 -14.56
N MET A 64 -12.48 27.75 -14.97
CA MET A 64 -11.08 27.46 -14.71
C MET A 64 -10.31 27.27 -16.01
N HIS A 65 -9.04 27.65 -16.02
CA HIS A 65 -8.05 27.09 -16.95
C HIS A 65 -7.35 25.94 -16.25
N TYR A 66 -7.27 24.77 -16.88
CA TYR A 66 -6.65 23.60 -16.28
C TYR A 66 -5.68 22.92 -17.26
N THR A 67 -4.91 21.97 -16.75
CA THR A 67 -4.10 21.06 -17.58
C THR A 67 -4.08 19.70 -16.89
N GLY A 68 -4.47 18.66 -17.63
CA GLY A 68 -4.48 17.28 -17.14
C GLY A 68 -3.23 16.53 -17.58
N THR A 69 -2.54 15.88 -16.64
CA THR A 69 -1.34 15.05 -16.90
C THR A 69 -1.44 13.69 -16.24
N LEU A 70 -0.86 12.66 -16.86
CA LEU A 70 -0.66 11.33 -16.25
C LEU A 70 0.54 11.35 -15.28
N GLN A 71 0.76 10.25 -14.55
CA GLN A 71 1.85 10.13 -13.58
C GLN A 71 3.25 10.21 -14.20
N ASP A 72 3.37 9.88 -15.50
CA ASP A 72 4.61 10.03 -16.27
C ASP A 72 4.84 11.47 -16.78
N GLY A 73 3.93 12.39 -16.46
CA GLY A 73 3.97 13.79 -16.86
C GLY A 73 3.40 14.07 -18.25
N SER A 74 2.97 13.05 -19.01
CA SER A 74 2.34 13.26 -20.31
C SER A 74 0.99 13.97 -20.18
N LYS A 75 0.77 15.01 -21.00
CA LYS A 75 -0.48 15.78 -21.02
C LYS A 75 -1.55 15.05 -21.82
N PHE A 76 -2.78 15.03 -21.31
CA PHE A 76 -3.94 14.48 -22.02
C PHE A 76 -5.05 15.51 -22.31
N ASP A 77 -5.09 16.66 -21.62
CA ASP A 77 -6.13 17.70 -21.83
C ASP A 77 -5.70 19.11 -21.32
N SER A 78 -6.37 20.20 -21.76
CA SER A 78 -6.26 21.59 -21.23
C SER A 78 -7.32 22.57 -21.70
#